data_AF-A0A942GP35-F1
#
_entry.id   AF-A0A942GP35-F1
#
_cell.length_a   1.000
_cell.length_b   1.000
_cell.length_c   1.000
_cell.angle_alpha   90.00
_cell.angle_beta   90.00
_cell.angle_gamma   90.00
#
_symmetry.space_group_name_H-M   'P 1'
#
loop_
_entity.id
_entity.type
_entity.pdbx_description
1 polymer ?
#
loop_
_entity_poly.entity_id
_entity_poly.type
_entity_poly.pdbx_seq_one_letter_code
_entity_poly.pdbx_strand_id
1 'polypeptide(L)'
;MPAKAAFVKGILMAAADPEMAAKTLLAVLMVILSFLLLVVSPFVLVLSTPLAPSAVMEAYEEETEIAIMATADGYDGAVEIDWRAVLVLDAVRFRQDFSHVENALLLPPMLRELFMREIRELALKFVELVEFREVTRHVGYENVYNEEGEVIGERPVYVEVKVPVYRLRSLEEVAELLGFTAEEQQWAATMMESLR
;
A
#
# COMPACT_ATOMS: atom_id res chain seq x y z
N MET A 1 -39.03 26.99 -29.67
CA MET A 1 -38.68 27.31 -31.07
C MET A 1 -37.94 28.66 -31.33
N PRO A 2 -37.73 29.62 -30.39
CA PRO A 2 -37.04 30.88 -30.72
C PRO A 2 -35.51 30.78 -30.84
N ALA A 3 -34.88 29.79 -30.20
CA ALA A 3 -33.41 29.65 -30.18
C ALA A 3 -32.81 29.30 -31.55
N LYS A 4 -33.50 28.48 -32.36
CA LYS A 4 -33.04 28.11 -33.71
C LYS A 4 -33.03 29.30 -34.68
N ALA A 5 -34.04 30.17 -34.60
CA ALA A 5 -34.16 31.33 -35.47
C ALA A 5 -33.10 32.41 -35.17
N ALA A 6 -32.77 32.61 -33.89
CA ALA A 6 -31.72 33.54 -33.47
C ALA A 6 -30.32 33.07 -33.90
N PHE A 7 -30.05 31.76 -33.80
CA PHE A 7 -28.78 31.16 -34.21
C PHE A 7 -28.52 31.29 -35.72
N VAL A 8 -29.53 30.96 -36.54
CA VAL A 8 -29.43 31.06 -38.01
C VAL A 8 -29.27 32.51 -38.46
N LYS A 9 -29.93 33.47 -37.80
CA LYS A 9 -29.80 34.91 -38.09
C LYS A 9 -28.42 35.45 -37.73
N GLY A 10 -27.81 34.96 -36.65
CA GLY A 10 -26.44 35.30 -36.26
C GLY A 10 -25.39 34.84 -37.27
N ILE A 11 -25.54 33.61 -37.78
CA ILE A 11 -24.65 33.06 -38.83
C ILE A 11 -24.77 33.85 -40.14
N LEU A 12 -25.99 34.22 -40.53
CA LEU A 12 -26.23 35.02 -41.74
C LEU A 12 -25.67 36.46 -41.65
N MET A 13 -25.71 37.09 -40.47
CA MET A 13 -25.11 38.41 -40.25
C MET A 13 -23.58 38.36 -40.20
N ALA A 14 -23.00 37.30 -39.65
CA ALA A 14 -21.56 37.10 -39.61
C ALA A 14 -20.95 36.94 -41.02
N ALA A 15 -21.71 36.48 -42.02
CA ALA A 15 -21.25 36.36 -43.41
C ALA A 15 -21.11 37.71 -44.16
N ALA A 16 -21.63 38.81 -43.61
CA ALA A 16 -21.63 40.13 -44.24
C ALA A 16 -20.49 41.06 -43.78
N ASP A 17 -19.84 40.74 -42.65
CA ASP A 17 -18.73 41.52 -42.07
C ASP A 17 -17.61 40.56 -41.62
N PRO A 18 -16.40 40.65 -42.20
CA PRO A 18 -15.30 39.73 -41.91
C PRO A 18 -14.85 39.78 -40.44
N GLU A 19 -15.02 40.90 -39.75
CA GLU A 19 -14.66 41.02 -38.33
C GLU A 19 -15.64 40.23 -37.45
N MET A 20 -16.93 40.32 -37.77
CA MET A 20 -18.01 39.55 -37.11
C MET A 20 -17.92 38.06 -37.42
N ALA A 21 -17.50 37.69 -38.63
CA ALA A 21 -17.22 36.30 -39.01
C ALA A 21 -16.14 35.68 -38.10
N ALA A 22 -15.01 36.38 -37.95
CA ALA A 22 -13.87 35.91 -37.16
C ALA A 22 -14.23 35.74 -35.67
N LYS A 23 -14.96 36.73 -35.10
CA LYS A 23 -15.43 36.68 -33.70
C LYS A 23 -16.40 35.52 -33.46
N THR A 24 -17.31 35.29 -34.41
CA THR A 24 -18.29 34.20 -34.32
C THR A 24 -17.62 32.83 -34.41
N LEU A 25 -16.65 32.66 -35.33
CA LEU A 25 -15.86 31.44 -35.47
C LEU A 25 -15.05 31.14 -34.20
N LEU A 26 -14.38 32.15 -33.64
CA LEU A 26 -13.63 32.02 -32.39
C LEU A 26 -14.54 31.61 -31.23
N ALA A 27 -15.73 32.21 -31.13
CA ALA A 27 -16.70 31.86 -30.08
C ALA A 27 -17.17 30.40 -30.22
N VAL A 28 -17.44 29.93 -31.44
CA VAL A 28 -17.80 28.53 -31.70
C VAL A 28 -16.64 27.59 -31.34
N LEU A 29 -15.41 27.93 -31.71
CA LEU A 29 -14.22 27.15 -31.37
C LEU A 29 -14.03 27.05 -29.84
N MET A 30 -14.18 28.15 -29.12
CA MET A 30 -14.08 28.19 -27.66
C MET A 30 -15.14 27.30 -27.00
N VAL A 31 -16.38 27.34 -27.50
CA VAL A 31 -17.45 26.46 -27.00
C VAL A 31 -17.13 24.98 -27.23
N ILE A 32 -16.61 24.62 -28.41
CA ILE A 32 -16.19 23.25 -28.73
C ILE A 32 -15.03 22.81 -27.82
N LEU A 33 -14.03 23.66 -27.63
CA LEU A 33 -12.88 23.37 -26.77
C LEU A 33 -13.30 23.22 -25.30
N SER A 34 -14.17 24.08 -24.80
CA SER A 34 -14.74 23.97 -23.44
C SER A 34 -15.55 22.68 -23.28
N PHE A 35 -16.32 22.28 -24.30
CA PHE A 35 -17.05 21.02 -24.27
C PHE A 35 -16.11 19.81 -24.28
N LEU A 36 -15.06 19.83 -25.11
CA LEU A 36 -14.02 18.81 -25.11
C LEU A 36 -13.32 18.70 -23.75
N LEU A 37 -12.95 19.82 -23.13
CA LEU A 37 -12.36 19.82 -21.80
C LEU A 37 -13.33 19.31 -20.74
N LEU A 38 -14.62 19.64 -20.84
CA LEU A 38 -15.65 19.18 -19.90
C LEU A 38 -15.97 17.68 -20.05
N VAL A 39 -15.78 17.11 -21.24
CA VAL A 39 -15.94 15.67 -21.49
C VAL A 39 -14.67 14.90 -21.19
N VAL A 40 -13.49 15.42 -21.53
CA VAL A 40 -12.19 14.77 -21.28
C VAL A 40 -11.80 14.86 -19.80
N SER A 41 -12.15 15.94 -19.10
CA SER A 41 -11.86 16.13 -17.67
C SER A 41 -12.34 14.97 -16.78
N PRO A 42 -13.61 14.52 -16.84
CA PRO A 42 -14.06 13.40 -16.02
C PRO A 42 -13.41 12.08 -16.44
N PHE A 43 -13.04 11.90 -17.71
CA PHE A 43 -12.36 10.67 -18.15
C PHE A 43 -10.88 10.62 -17.74
N VAL A 44 -10.17 11.74 -17.77
CA VAL A 44 -8.77 11.81 -17.31
C VAL A 44 -8.68 11.64 -15.80
N LEU A 45 -9.67 12.13 -15.04
CA LEU A 45 -9.75 11.94 -13.58
C LEU A 45 -10.08 10.49 -13.17
N VAL A 46 -10.81 9.73 -14.01
CA VAL A 46 -11.17 8.33 -13.75
C VAL A 46 -10.09 7.34 -14.20
N LEU A 47 -9.20 7.74 -15.13
CA LEU A 47 -8.18 6.86 -15.72
C LEU A 47 -6.78 7.01 -15.11
N SER A 48 -6.54 8.01 -14.27
CA SER A 48 -5.33 8.06 -13.46
C SER A 48 -5.48 7.10 -12.29
N THR A 49 -5.05 5.84 -12.47
CA THR A 49 -4.85 4.88 -11.38
C THR A 49 -4.04 5.56 -10.28
N PRO A 50 -4.62 5.88 -9.13
CA PRO A 50 -3.87 6.46 -8.05
C PRO A 50 -3.23 5.31 -7.29
N LEU A 51 -1.96 5.08 -7.62
CA LEU A 51 -1.04 4.45 -6.69
C LEU A 51 -1.05 5.31 -5.42
N ALA A 52 -1.17 4.69 -4.25
CA ALA A 52 -1.11 5.38 -2.97
C ALA A 52 0.07 6.38 -2.93
N PRO A 53 -0.05 7.55 -2.28
CA PRO A 53 1.05 8.50 -2.18
C PRO A 53 2.30 7.83 -1.59
N SER A 54 3.49 8.20 -2.07
CA SER A 54 4.75 7.55 -1.67
C SER A 54 4.95 7.50 -0.15
N ALA A 55 4.56 8.56 0.56
CA ALA A 55 4.66 8.62 2.02
C ALA A 55 3.75 7.62 2.76
N VAL A 56 2.62 7.23 2.15
CA VAL A 56 1.77 6.16 2.69
C VAL A 56 2.45 4.81 2.47
N MET A 57 3.03 4.59 1.29
CA MET A 57 3.76 3.34 0.99
C MET A 57 4.94 3.13 1.95
N GLU A 58 5.74 4.18 2.18
CA GLU A 58 6.87 4.16 3.13
C GLU A 58 6.41 3.80 4.55
N ALA A 59 5.25 4.31 5.00
CA ALA A 59 4.70 4.00 6.32
C ALA A 59 4.28 2.51 6.44
N TYR A 60 3.68 1.94 5.39
CA TYR A 60 3.33 0.53 5.36
C TYR A 60 4.56 -0.37 5.32
N GLU A 61 5.59 0.02 4.58
CA GLU A 61 6.87 -0.69 4.53
C GLU A 61 7.55 -0.70 5.90
N GLU A 62 7.66 0.46 6.56
CA GLU A 62 8.26 0.62 7.89
C GLU A 62 7.55 -0.23 8.95
N GLU A 63 6.22 -0.16 9.05
CA GLU A 63 5.47 -0.94 10.05
C GLU A 63 5.51 -2.44 9.78
N THR A 64 5.55 -2.83 8.52
CA THR A 64 5.71 -4.23 8.13
C THR A 64 7.10 -4.73 8.53
N GLU A 65 8.15 -3.95 8.31
CA GLU A 65 9.51 -4.27 8.76
C GLU A 65 9.59 -4.40 10.28
N ILE A 66 8.96 -3.48 11.04
CA ILE A 66 8.89 -3.54 12.50
C ILE A 66 8.14 -4.80 12.97
N ALA A 67 7.07 -5.21 12.27
CA ALA A 67 6.36 -6.46 12.55
C ALA A 67 7.25 -7.69 12.30
N ILE A 68 8.01 -7.69 11.20
CA ILE A 68 8.98 -8.75 10.88
C ILE A 68 10.05 -8.83 11.96
N MET A 69 10.67 -7.71 12.34
CA MET A 69 11.68 -7.68 13.41
C MET A 69 11.15 -8.17 14.75
N ALA A 70 9.87 -7.92 15.06
CA ALA A 70 9.24 -8.40 16.28
C ALA A 70 8.98 -9.92 16.30
N THR A 71 8.94 -10.55 15.13
CA THR A 71 8.78 -12.01 14.99
C THR A 71 10.10 -12.73 14.74
N ALA A 72 11.08 -12.04 14.15
CA ALA A 72 12.43 -12.55 13.92
C ALA A 72 13.27 -12.44 15.20
N ASP A 73 13.33 -13.53 15.98
CA ASP A 73 14.15 -13.61 17.21
C ASP A 73 15.66 -13.78 16.90
N GLY A 74 16.15 -13.10 15.87
CA GLY A 74 17.55 -13.15 15.41
C GLY A 74 17.96 -14.44 14.71
N TYR A 75 17.01 -15.32 14.34
CA TYR A 75 17.27 -16.51 13.52
C TYR A 75 16.98 -16.26 12.04
N ASP A 76 17.84 -16.84 11.20
CA ASP A 76 17.80 -16.75 9.74
C ASP A 76 16.52 -17.44 9.23
N GLY A 77 15.70 -16.69 8.49
CA GLY A 77 14.34 -17.09 8.11
C GLY A 77 13.25 -16.10 8.54
N ALA A 78 13.58 -14.81 8.68
CA ALA A 78 12.59 -13.76 8.83
C ALA A 78 11.55 -13.91 7.71
N VAL A 79 10.30 -14.09 8.10
CA VAL A 79 9.19 -14.20 7.16
C VAL A 79 9.02 -12.84 6.52
N GLU A 80 9.32 -12.73 5.22
CA GLU A 80 9.14 -11.49 4.47
C GLU A 80 7.63 -11.28 4.25
N ILE A 81 7.08 -10.27 4.91
CA ILE A 81 5.68 -9.86 4.74
C ILE A 81 5.66 -8.83 3.61
N ASP A 82 4.86 -9.08 2.57
CA ASP A 82 4.64 -8.10 1.51
C ASP A 82 3.72 -6.99 2.03
N TRP A 83 4.28 -5.78 2.22
CA TRP A 83 3.53 -4.62 2.70
C TRP A 83 2.33 -4.28 1.78
N ARG A 84 2.37 -4.64 0.49
CA ARG A 84 1.26 -4.43 -0.45
C ARG A 84 0.04 -5.26 -0.05
N ALA A 85 0.26 -6.47 0.45
CA ALA A 85 -0.83 -7.33 0.92
C ALA A 85 -1.52 -6.71 2.15
N VAL A 86 -0.74 -6.10 3.05
CA VAL A 86 -1.26 -5.36 4.22
C VAL A 86 -2.07 -4.15 3.77
N LEU A 87 -1.54 -3.36 2.84
CA LEU A 87 -2.23 -2.19 2.26
C LEU A 87 -3.57 -2.58 1.61
N VAL A 88 -3.58 -3.65 0.81
CA VAL A 88 -4.78 -4.10 0.11
C VAL A 88 -5.87 -4.55 1.09
N LEU A 89 -5.51 -5.31 2.13
CA LEU A 89 -6.49 -5.74 3.12
C LEU A 89 -7.07 -4.55 3.89
N ASP A 90 -6.23 -3.56 4.22
CA ASP A 90 -6.70 -2.34 4.87
C ASP A 90 -7.65 -1.54 3.97
N ALA A 91 -7.32 -1.41 2.69
CA ALA A 91 -8.15 -0.77 1.67
C ALA A 91 -9.55 -1.41 1.61
N VAL A 92 -9.59 -2.73 1.51
CA VAL A 92 -10.84 -3.49 1.40
C VAL A 92 -11.65 -3.40 2.68
N ARG A 93 -11.00 -3.58 3.84
CA ARG A 93 -11.62 -3.52 5.18
C ARG A 93 -12.38 -2.21 5.40
N PHE A 94 -11.76 -1.10 5.02
CA PHE A 94 -12.32 0.23 5.25
C PHE A 94 -13.04 0.81 4.03
N ARG A 95 -13.18 0.04 2.95
CA ARG A 95 -13.69 0.49 1.65
C ARG A 95 -13.02 1.80 1.20
N GLN A 96 -11.74 1.90 1.47
CA GLN A 96 -10.96 3.09 1.17
C GLN A 96 -10.59 3.07 -0.30
N ASP A 97 -10.76 4.23 -0.91
CA ASP A 97 -10.17 4.56 -2.20
C ASP A 97 -8.99 5.49 -1.94
N PHE A 98 -7.77 5.00 -2.19
CA PHE A 98 -6.55 5.80 -2.00
C PHE A 98 -6.38 6.91 -3.04
N SER A 99 -7.37 7.11 -3.91
CA SER A 99 -7.37 8.15 -4.95
C SER A 99 -7.23 9.59 -4.49
N HIS A 100 -7.54 9.90 -3.22
CA HIS A 100 -7.60 11.28 -2.72
C HIS A 100 -6.79 11.52 -1.44
N VAL A 101 -5.87 10.62 -1.06
CA VAL A 101 -5.12 10.79 0.19
C VAL A 101 -3.92 11.72 -0.03
N GLU A 102 -4.11 13.03 -0.11
CA GLU A 102 -2.98 13.93 -0.34
C GLU A 102 -1.94 13.94 0.79
N ASN A 103 -2.29 13.57 2.04
CA ASN A 103 -1.33 13.53 3.16
C ASN A 103 -1.81 12.68 4.36
N ALA A 104 -1.39 11.42 4.45
CA ALA A 104 -1.48 10.68 5.72
C ALA A 104 -0.60 11.31 6.83
N LEU A 105 0.42 12.08 6.46
CA LEU A 105 1.31 12.80 7.38
C LEU A 105 0.63 13.93 8.18
N LEU A 106 -0.59 14.36 7.80
CA LEU A 106 -1.32 15.41 8.52
C LEU A 106 -2.22 14.87 9.64
N LEU A 107 -2.21 13.56 9.90
CA LEU A 107 -2.87 12.99 11.06
C LEU A 107 -2.18 13.53 12.33
N PRO A 108 -2.95 14.02 13.33
CA PRO A 108 -2.42 14.32 14.66
C PRO A 108 -1.56 13.15 15.17
N PRO A 109 -0.46 13.41 15.92
CA PRO A 109 0.50 12.36 16.32
C PRO A 109 -0.13 11.13 16.98
N MET A 110 -1.16 11.33 17.81
CA MET A 110 -1.91 10.24 18.45
C MET A 110 -2.69 9.37 17.44
N LEU A 111 -3.31 9.99 16.43
CA LEU A 111 -4.03 9.25 15.39
C LEU A 111 -3.07 8.52 14.45
N ARG A 112 -1.90 9.11 14.19
CA ARG A 112 -0.81 8.44 13.47
C ARG A 112 -0.35 7.19 14.22
N GLU A 113 -0.08 7.28 15.52
CA GLU A 113 0.36 6.13 16.32
C GLU A 113 -0.70 5.01 16.38
N LEU A 114 -1.98 5.37 16.53
CA LEU A 114 -3.08 4.40 16.48
C LEU A 114 -3.19 3.74 15.10
N PHE A 115 -3.09 4.52 14.03
CA PHE A 115 -3.10 4.01 12.65
C PHE A 115 -1.93 3.04 12.39
N MET A 116 -0.71 3.43 12.76
CA MET A 116 0.48 2.58 12.63
C MET A 116 0.35 1.27 13.43
N ARG A 117 -0.18 1.35 14.66
CA ARG A 117 -0.44 0.16 15.47
C ARG A 117 -1.42 -0.80 14.80
N GLU A 118 -2.48 -0.29 14.18
CA GLU A 118 -3.44 -1.11 13.44
C GLU A 118 -2.81 -1.78 12.21
N ILE A 119 -1.95 -1.08 11.48
CA ILE A 119 -1.17 -1.65 10.37
C ILE A 119 -0.28 -2.78 10.88
N ARG A 120 0.43 -2.56 11.99
CA ARG A 120 1.31 -3.58 12.59
C ARG A 120 0.53 -4.80 13.07
N GLU A 121 -0.62 -4.61 13.71
CA GLU A 121 -1.50 -5.70 14.13
C GLU A 121 -2.03 -6.49 12.93
N LEU A 122 -2.34 -5.80 11.83
CA LEU A 122 -2.74 -6.44 10.58
C LEU A 122 -1.58 -7.23 9.95
N ALA A 123 -0.38 -6.67 9.89
CA ALA A 123 0.83 -7.34 9.41
C ALA A 123 1.12 -8.62 10.22
N LEU A 124 0.98 -8.58 11.55
CA LEU A 124 1.17 -9.76 12.40
C LEU A 124 0.17 -10.90 12.12
N LYS A 125 -0.99 -10.64 11.51
CA LYS A 125 -1.92 -11.71 11.09
C LYS A 125 -1.38 -12.55 9.94
N PHE A 126 -0.43 -12.01 9.16
CA PHE A 126 0.29 -12.76 8.13
C PHE A 126 1.30 -13.75 8.72
N VAL A 127 1.64 -13.64 10.01
CA VAL A 127 2.60 -14.53 10.64
C VAL A 127 1.88 -15.53 11.53
N GLU A 128 2.16 -16.80 11.31
CA GLU A 128 1.64 -17.90 12.11
C GLU A 128 2.78 -18.67 12.76
N LEU A 129 2.73 -18.82 14.09
CA LEU A 129 3.62 -19.72 14.81
C LEU A 129 3.21 -21.16 14.54
N VAL A 130 4.08 -21.93 13.88
CA VAL A 130 3.83 -23.32 13.52
C VAL A 130 4.33 -24.27 14.59
N GLU A 131 5.56 -24.08 15.04
CA GLU A 131 6.21 -24.98 16.00
C GLU A 131 7.34 -24.27 16.74
N PHE A 132 7.86 -24.92 17.78
CA PHE A 132 9.15 -24.59 18.37
C PHE A 132 10.17 -25.64 17.94
N ARG A 133 11.28 -25.21 17.36
CA ARG A 133 12.39 -26.07 16.97
C ARG A 133 13.52 -25.96 17.99
N GLU A 134 14.07 -27.10 18.39
CA GLU A 134 15.29 -27.14 19.21
C GLU A 134 16.50 -26.96 18.29
N VAL A 135 17.31 -25.95 18.58
CA VAL A 135 18.52 -25.62 17.84
C VAL A 135 19.70 -25.47 18.79
N THR A 136 20.85 -26.00 18.36
CA THR A 136 22.10 -25.91 19.11
C THR A 136 22.77 -24.57 18.81
N ARG A 137 22.87 -23.70 19.82
CA ARG A 137 23.45 -22.36 19.71
C ARG A 137 24.81 -22.30 20.37
N HIS A 138 25.79 -21.74 19.67
CA HIS A 138 27.07 -21.36 20.26
C HIS A 138 26.87 -20.13 21.17
N VAL A 139 27.16 -20.28 22.47
CA VAL A 139 26.97 -19.22 23.48
C VAL A 139 28.27 -18.59 23.95
N GLY A 140 29.42 -19.19 23.63
CA GLY A 140 30.72 -18.64 23.98
C GLY A 140 31.77 -19.72 24.12
N TYR A 141 32.86 -19.35 24.77
CA TYR A 141 33.99 -20.23 25.01
C TYR A 141 34.17 -20.42 26.51
N GLU A 142 34.51 -21.65 26.91
CA GLU A 142 34.88 -21.98 28.27
C GLU A 142 36.38 -22.28 28.33
N ASN A 143 37.06 -21.69 29.31
CA ASN A 143 38.47 -21.94 29.55
C ASN A 143 38.68 -23.40 29.99
N VAL A 144 39.68 -24.04 29.39
CA VAL A 144 40.15 -25.37 29.76
C VAL A 144 41.39 -25.19 30.62
N TYR A 145 41.42 -25.80 31.80
CA TYR A 145 42.50 -25.68 32.79
C TYR A 145 43.32 -26.99 32.87
N ASN A 146 44.62 -26.89 33.11
CA ASN A 146 45.46 -28.04 33.47
C ASN A 146 45.34 -28.40 34.97
N GLU A 147 46.04 -29.43 35.42
CA GLU A 147 46.05 -29.86 36.84
C GLU A 147 46.63 -28.79 37.80
N GLU A 148 47.39 -27.83 37.27
CA GLU A 148 48.03 -26.73 38.01
C GLU A 148 47.17 -25.46 38.04
N GLY A 149 46.02 -25.45 37.35
CA GLY A 149 45.09 -24.32 37.28
C GLY A 149 45.42 -23.27 36.22
N GLU A 150 46.32 -23.56 35.28
CA GLU A 150 46.64 -22.70 34.14
C GLU A 150 45.68 -22.93 32.97
N VAL A 151 45.27 -21.85 32.28
CA VAL A 151 44.42 -21.93 31.08
C VAL A 151 45.25 -22.47 29.92
N ILE A 152 44.89 -23.66 29.44
CA ILE A 152 45.56 -24.36 28.34
C ILE A 152 44.81 -24.28 27.01
N GLY A 153 43.61 -23.70 27.01
CA GLY A 153 42.84 -23.46 25.79
C GLY A 153 41.42 -23.04 26.08
N GLU A 154 40.64 -22.91 25.02
CA GLU A 154 39.23 -22.57 25.05
C GLU A 154 38.45 -23.63 24.28
N ARG A 155 37.30 -24.04 24.82
CA ARG A 155 36.36 -24.93 24.12
C ARG A 155 35.05 -24.19 23.84
N PRO A 156 34.47 -24.33 22.63
CA PRO A 156 33.17 -23.74 22.34
C PRO A 156 32.08 -24.41 23.19
N VAL A 157 31.21 -23.60 23.76
CA VAL A 157 30.04 -24.03 24.53
C VAL A 157 28.80 -23.88 23.66
N TYR A 158 28.05 -24.97 23.57
CA TYR A 158 26.78 -25.01 22.87
C TYR A 158 25.64 -25.26 23.86
N VAL A 159 24.53 -24.57 23.67
CA VAL A 159 23.28 -24.79 24.42
C VAL A 159 22.15 -25.08 23.45
N GLU A 160 21.26 -25.97 23.84
CA GLU A 160 20.01 -26.20 23.11
C GLU A 160 19.02 -25.11 23.48
N VAL A 161 18.52 -24.40 22.47
CA VAL A 161 17.55 -23.32 22.61
C VAL A 161 16.31 -23.69 21.80
N LYS A 162 15.13 -23.45 22.35
CA LYS A 162 13.87 -23.55 21.60
C LYS A 162 13.63 -22.23 20.87
N VAL A 163 13.60 -22.30 19.55
CA VAL A 163 13.30 -21.14 18.69
C VAL A 163 11.93 -21.30 18.05
N PRO A 164 11.11 -20.23 17.99
CA PRO A 164 9.84 -20.27 17.28
C PRO A 164 10.06 -20.37 15.77
N VAL A 165 9.27 -21.20 15.10
CA VAL A 165 9.24 -21.34 13.64
C VAL A 165 7.92 -20.77 13.14
N TYR A 166 8.01 -19.78 12.25
CA TYR A 166 6.86 -19.09 11.69
C TYR A 166 6.60 -19.47 10.23
N ARG A 167 5.35 -19.37 9.82
CA ARG A 167 4.89 -19.48 8.43
C ARG A 167 4.21 -18.19 8.01
N LEU A 168 4.42 -17.79 6.75
CA LEU A 168 3.65 -16.73 6.10
C LEU A 168 2.28 -17.27 5.69
N ARG A 169 1.21 -16.64 6.18
CA ARG A 169 -0.13 -16.82 5.65
C ARG A 169 -0.26 -16.08 4.32
N SER A 170 -0.99 -16.67 3.40
CA SER A 170 -1.41 -16.04 2.15
C SER A 170 -2.40 -14.90 2.38
N LEU A 171 -2.56 -14.03 1.40
CA LEU A 171 -3.56 -12.96 1.41
C LEU A 171 -4.97 -13.53 1.66
N GLU A 172 -5.29 -14.65 1.01
CA GLU A 172 -6.58 -15.33 1.12
C GLU A 172 -6.82 -15.85 2.55
N GLU A 173 -5.82 -16.50 3.17
CA GLU A 173 -5.91 -16.98 4.55
C GLU A 173 -6.15 -15.82 5.53
N VAL A 174 -5.44 -14.69 5.36
CA VAL A 174 -5.63 -13.52 6.22
C VAL A 174 -6.99 -12.87 5.97
N ALA A 175 -7.45 -12.77 4.72
CA ALA A 175 -8.77 -12.25 4.38
C ALA A 175 -9.89 -13.09 4.99
N GLU A 176 -9.76 -14.42 4.96
CA GLU A 176 -10.71 -15.34 5.61
C GLU A 176 -10.72 -15.15 7.13
N LEU A 177 -9.54 -15.01 7.77
CA LEU A 177 -9.41 -14.72 9.20
C LEU A 177 -10.03 -13.38 9.60
N LEU A 178 -10.07 -12.41 8.68
CA LEU A 178 -10.73 -11.12 8.87
C LEU A 178 -12.23 -11.16 8.57
N GLY A 179 -12.75 -12.30 8.09
CA GLY A 179 -14.16 -12.48 7.78
C GLY A 179 -14.59 -11.83 6.46
N PHE A 180 -13.68 -11.64 5.52
CA PHE A 180 -13.99 -11.05 4.21
C PHE A 180 -14.86 -11.98 3.38
N THR A 181 -15.85 -11.40 2.71
CA THR A 181 -16.69 -12.09 1.73
C THR A 181 -15.88 -12.47 0.47
N ALA A 182 -16.43 -13.39 -0.34
CA ALA A 182 -15.78 -13.78 -1.60
C ALA A 182 -15.60 -12.60 -2.57
N GLU A 183 -16.52 -11.63 -2.56
CA GLU A 183 -16.42 -10.42 -3.37
C GLU A 183 -15.27 -9.53 -2.90
N GLU A 184 -15.11 -9.34 -1.59
CA GLU A 184 -14.01 -8.58 -0.99
C GLU A 184 -12.65 -9.25 -1.21
N GLN A 185 -12.59 -10.59 -1.15
CA GLN A 185 -11.38 -11.35 -1.49
C GLN A 185 -10.99 -11.19 -2.97
N GLN A 186 -11.98 -11.24 -3.87
CA GLN A 186 -11.74 -11.02 -5.30
C GLN A 186 -11.28 -9.57 -5.58
N TRP A 187 -11.85 -8.60 -4.86
CA TRP A 187 -11.41 -7.21 -4.94
C TRP A 187 -9.97 -7.05 -4.47
N ALA A 188 -9.61 -7.68 -3.34
CA ALA A 188 -8.24 -7.69 -2.83
C ALA A 188 -7.25 -8.27 -3.86
N ALA A 189 -7.56 -9.43 -4.44
CA ALA A 189 -6.72 -10.07 -5.46
C ALA A 189 -6.52 -9.17 -6.69
N THR A 190 -7.59 -8.53 -7.17
CA THR A 190 -7.53 -7.60 -8.30
C THR A 190 -6.64 -6.39 -7.98
N MET A 191 -6.74 -5.85 -6.77
CA MET A 191 -5.92 -4.72 -6.34
C MET A 191 -4.44 -5.11 -6.22
N MET A 192 -4.13 -6.31 -5.73
CA MET A 192 -2.75 -6.81 -5.68
C MET A 192 -2.12 -6.93 -7.07
N GLU A 193 -2.87 -7.36 -8.09
CA GLU A 193 -2.36 -7.39 -9.47
C GLU A 193 -2.04 -5.99 -10.00
N SER A 194 -2.79 -4.97 -9.60
CA SER A 194 -2.56 -3.59 -10.02
C SER A 194 -1.34 -2.92 -9.37
N LEU A 195 -0.83 -3.49 -8.28
CA LEU A 195 0.32 -2.99 -7.51
C LEU A 195 1.66 -3.68 -7.86
N ARG A 196 1.68 -4.52 -8.91
CA ARG A 196 2.88 -5.19 -9.44
C ARG A 196 3.57 -4.36 -10.51
#